data_AF-A0A382DSR7-F1
#
_entry.id   AF-A0A382DSR7-F1
#
_cell.length_a   1.000
_cell.length_b   1.000
_cell.length_c   1.000
_cell.angle_alpha   90.00
_cell.angle_beta   90.00
_cell.angle_gamma   90.00
#
_symmetry.space_group_name_H-M   'P 1'
#
loop_
_entity.id
_entity.type
_entity.pdbx_description
1 polymer ?
#
loop_
_entity_poly.entity_id
_entity_poly.type
_entity_poly.pdbx_seq_one_letter_code
_entity_poly.pdbx_strand_id
1 'polypeptide(L)'
;MKNKTSISKVAGLIVLIAGGGLLLAACGFLAPGEIKICPRVSLLNKAEKMIRYRDGPGRDLTDIRYEAKVLDIESSCKYLDNRVRVEAVIDIVAQKGPAAKDVAAQVPFFIAIIDN
;
A
#
# COMPACT_ATOMS: atom_id res chain seq x y z
N MET A 1 49.57 -36.51 46.39
CA MET A 1 49.11 -35.15 46.75
C MET A 1 48.70 -34.42 45.47
N LYS A 2 47.49 -33.83 45.45
CA LYS A 2 46.73 -33.45 44.24
C LYS A 2 47.23 -32.14 43.59
N ASN A 3 47.50 -32.22 42.29
CA ASN A 3 47.83 -31.14 41.35
C ASN A 3 46.62 -30.21 41.11
N LYS A 4 46.50 -29.13 41.89
CA LYS A 4 45.38 -28.17 41.83
C LYS A 4 45.64 -26.95 40.91
N THR A 5 46.88 -26.74 40.47
CA THR A 5 47.32 -25.49 39.82
C THR A 5 47.05 -25.44 38.31
N SER A 6 46.91 -26.59 37.64
CA SER A 6 46.66 -26.63 36.18
C SER A 6 45.18 -26.47 35.79
N ILE A 7 44.25 -26.75 36.70
CA ILE A 7 42.80 -26.79 36.43
C ILE A 7 42.19 -25.37 36.43
N SER A 8 42.75 -24.45 37.23
CA SER A 8 42.28 -23.06 37.34
C SER A 8 42.51 -22.23 36.07
N LYS A 9 43.61 -22.46 35.34
CA LYS A 9 43.94 -21.70 34.13
C LYS A 9 43.05 -22.06 32.94
N VAL A 10 42.61 -23.33 32.85
CA VAL A 10 41.72 -23.81 31.77
C VAL A 10 40.29 -23.29 31.97
N ALA A 11 39.83 -23.18 33.23
CA ALA A 11 38.52 -22.61 33.54
C ALA A 11 38.42 -21.12 33.18
N GLY A 12 39.47 -20.34 33.42
CA GLY A 12 39.50 -18.90 33.08
C GLY A 12 39.47 -18.63 31.57
N LEU A 13 40.12 -19.47 30.77
CA LEU A 13 40.18 -19.32 29.32
C LEU A 13 38.86 -19.69 28.63
N ILE A 14 38.13 -20.68 29.15
CA ILE A 14 36.82 -21.12 28.61
C ILE A 14 35.73 -20.06 28.86
N VAL A 15 35.76 -19.37 30.00
CA VAL A 15 34.78 -18.31 30.33
C VAL A 15 34.93 -17.09 29.41
N LEU A 16 36.15 -16.75 28.98
CA LEU A 16 36.41 -15.64 28.06
C LEU A 16 35.94 -15.92 26.63
N ILE A 17 36.06 -17.17 26.15
CA ILE A 17 35.59 -17.56 24.81
C ILE A 17 34.06 -17.72 24.77
N ALA A 18 33.46 -18.27 25.83
CA ALA A 18 32.00 -18.41 25.94
C ALA A 18 31.28 -17.06 26.15
N GLY A 19 31.88 -16.12 26.88
CA GLY A 19 31.32 -14.77 27.07
C GLY A 19 31.36 -13.90 25.81
N GLY A 20 32.40 -14.05 24.97
CA GLY A 20 32.54 -13.29 23.72
C GLY A 20 31.48 -13.65 22.67
N GLY A 21 31.16 -14.94 22.50
CA GLY A 21 30.18 -15.38 21.49
C GLY A 21 28.74 -14.91 21.75
N LEU A 22 28.34 -14.75 23.01
CA LEU A 22 27.00 -14.28 23.37
C LEU A 22 26.77 -12.81 22.98
N LEU A 23 27.81 -11.97 23.04
CA LEU A 23 27.72 -10.55 22.71
C LEU A 23 27.51 -10.32 21.21
N LEU A 24 28.02 -11.19 20.33
CA LEU A 24 27.79 -11.09 18.88
C LEU A 24 26.37 -11.52 18.47
N ALA A 25 25.75 -12.47 19.18
CA ALA A 25 24.37 -12.91 18.89
C ALA A 25 23.31 -11.84 19.22
N ALA A 26 23.61 -10.92 20.15
CA ALA A 26 22.68 -9.87 20.54
C ALA A 26 22.44 -8.82 19.43
N CYS A 27 23.39 -8.67 18.50
CA CYS A 27 23.31 -7.60 17.49
C CYS A 27 22.25 -7.87 16.40
N GLY A 28 21.89 -9.14 16.15
CA GLY A 28 20.82 -9.51 15.21
C GLY A 28 19.41 -9.36 15.79
N PHE A 29 19.27 -9.42 17.12
CA PHE A 29 17.98 -9.34 17.80
C PHE A 29 17.47 -7.88 17.95
N LEU A 30 18.39 -6.92 17.87
CA LEU A 30 18.11 -5.49 17.93
C LEU A 30 18.00 -4.82 16.55
N ALA A 31 17.99 -5.62 15.48
CA ALA A 31 17.74 -5.09 14.14
C ALA A 31 16.35 -4.43 14.13
N PRO A 32 16.23 -3.17 13.69
CA PRO A 32 14.94 -2.54 13.48
C PRO A 32 14.11 -3.42 12.53
N GLY A 33 12.87 -3.73 12.90
CA GLY A 33 11.97 -4.47 12.02
C GLY A 33 11.79 -3.74 10.69
N GLU A 34 11.57 -4.49 9.61
CA GLU A 34 11.31 -3.93 8.29
C GLU A 34 10.22 -2.86 8.34
N ILE A 35 10.53 -1.68 7.79
CA ILE A 35 9.57 -0.58 7.69
C ILE A 35 8.56 -0.97 6.61
N LYS A 36 7.34 -1.27 7.03
CA LYS A 36 6.25 -1.64 6.13
C LYS A 36 5.60 -0.36 5.54
N ILE A 37 5.93 -0.01 4.29
CA ILE A 37 5.44 1.20 3.60
C ILE A 37 4.17 0.91 2.81
N CYS A 38 3.06 1.59 3.09
CA CYS A 38 1.84 1.37 2.32
C CYS A 38 1.94 1.86 0.87
N PRO A 39 1.29 1.16 -0.08
CA PRO A 39 1.18 1.66 -1.44
C PRO A 39 0.42 2.99 -1.46
N ARG A 40 0.86 3.90 -2.32
CA ARG A 40 0.18 5.17 -2.55
C ARG A 40 -1.06 4.93 -3.42
N VAL A 41 -2.21 5.36 -2.92
CA VAL A 41 -3.44 5.45 -3.74
C VAL A 41 -3.53 6.85 -4.30
N SER A 42 -3.73 6.96 -5.61
CA SER A 42 -3.87 8.26 -6.29
C SER A 42 -4.74 8.14 -7.52
N LEU A 43 -5.37 9.25 -7.89
CA LEU A 43 -6.12 9.37 -9.14
C LEU A 43 -5.15 9.39 -10.34
N LEU A 44 -5.45 8.58 -11.36
CA LEU A 44 -4.69 8.58 -12.60
C LEU A 44 -4.89 9.92 -13.31
N ASN A 45 -3.78 10.56 -13.70
CA ASN A 45 -3.82 11.80 -14.47
C ASN A 45 -4.70 11.65 -15.71
N LYS A 46 -5.58 12.64 -15.95
CA LYS A 46 -6.57 12.68 -17.05
C LYS A 46 -7.71 11.67 -16.93
N ALA A 47 -7.80 10.92 -15.83
CA ALA A 47 -8.94 10.05 -15.51
C ALA A 47 -9.90 10.69 -14.50
N GLU A 48 -9.72 11.98 -14.16
CA GLU A 48 -10.51 12.67 -13.14
C GLU A 48 -11.93 12.97 -13.62
N LYS A 49 -12.10 13.14 -14.93
CA LYS A 49 -13.36 13.53 -15.57
C LYS A 49 -13.66 12.65 -16.77
N MET A 50 -14.95 12.37 -16.95
CA MET A 50 -15.47 11.61 -18.07
C MET A 50 -16.73 12.28 -18.62
N ILE A 51 -16.86 12.34 -19.94
CA ILE A 51 -18.07 12.81 -20.63
C ILE A 51 -18.59 11.65 -21.47
N ARG A 52 -19.88 11.35 -21.35
CA ARG A 52 -20.57 10.41 -22.24
C ARG A 52 -21.52 11.17 -23.14
N TYR A 53 -21.31 10.98 -24.43
CA TYR A 53 -22.20 11.46 -25.47
C TYR A 53 -23.24 10.40 -25.81
N ARG A 54 -24.34 10.83 -26.44
CA ARG A 54 -25.24 9.89 -27.11
C ARG A 54 -24.57 9.23 -28.30
N ASP A 55 -25.11 8.08 -28.72
CA ASP A 55 -24.61 7.37 -29.89
C ASP A 55 -24.80 8.24 -31.15
N GLY A 56 -23.83 8.17 -32.06
CA GLY A 56 -23.77 9.01 -33.25
C GLY A 56 -22.53 9.93 -33.28
N PRO A 57 -22.37 10.70 -34.37
CA PRO A 57 -21.18 11.52 -34.60
C PRO A 57 -21.17 12.85 -33.84
N GLY A 58 -22.32 13.30 -33.33
CA GLY A 58 -22.45 14.58 -32.61
C GLY A 58 -21.60 14.62 -31.33
N ARG A 59 -20.90 15.73 -31.10
CA ARG A 59 -20.02 15.96 -29.93
C ARG A 59 -20.22 17.36 -29.34
N ASP A 60 -21.40 17.93 -29.54
CA ASP A 60 -21.73 19.23 -28.95
C ASP A 60 -22.25 19.09 -27.51
N LEU A 61 -22.50 20.23 -26.84
CA LEU A 61 -22.99 20.24 -25.46
C LEU A 61 -24.41 19.65 -25.32
N THR A 62 -25.20 19.65 -26.39
CA THR A 62 -26.55 19.08 -26.41
C THR A 62 -26.54 17.57 -26.55
N ASP A 63 -25.45 16.99 -27.07
CA ASP A 63 -25.24 15.55 -27.22
C ASP A 63 -24.82 14.84 -25.92
N ILE A 64 -24.52 15.59 -24.85
CA ILE A 64 -24.03 15.02 -23.59
C ILE A 64 -25.15 14.27 -22.89
N ARG A 65 -24.95 12.97 -22.66
CA ARG A 65 -25.82 12.14 -21.80
C ARG A 65 -25.52 12.44 -20.34
N TYR A 66 -24.26 12.39 -19.93
CA TYR A 66 -23.86 12.75 -18.58
C TYR A 66 -22.37 13.08 -18.52
N GLU A 67 -22.00 13.84 -17.49
CA GLU A 67 -20.61 14.07 -17.10
C GLU A 67 -20.37 13.45 -15.73
N ALA A 68 -19.25 12.75 -15.54
CA ALA A 68 -18.87 12.21 -14.24
C ALA A 68 -17.48 12.71 -13.83
N LYS A 69 -17.28 12.88 -12.53
CA LYS A 69 -16.01 13.34 -11.96
C LYS A 69 -15.74 12.64 -10.64
N VAL A 70 -14.47 12.32 -10.39
CA VAL A 70 -13.98 11.94 -9.07
C VAL A 70 -13.75 13.22 -8.25
N LEU A 71 -14.43 13.34 -7.12
CA LEU A 71 -14.32 14.49 -6.22
C LEU A 71 -13.19 14.30 -5.22
N ASP A 72 -13.14 13.12 -4.61
CA ASP A 72 -12.14 12.78 -3.60
C ASP A 72 -11.84 11.28 -3.58
N ILE A 73 -10.68 10.94 -3.02
CA ILE A 73 -10.25 9.57 -2.75
C ILE A 73 -9.67 9.51 -1.36
N GLU A 74 -10.43 8.95 -0.43
CA GLU A 74 -9.94 8.61 0.90
C GLU A 74 -9.40 7.18 0.88
N SER A 75 -8.22 6.95 1.46
CA SER A 75 -7.67 5.60 1.55
C SER A 75 -7.00 5.32 2.87
N SER A 76 -7.05 4.06 3.28
CA SER A 76 -6.30 3.55 4.41
C SER A 76 -5.68 2.21 4.05
N CYS A 77 -4.65 1.83 4.79
CA CYS A 77 -3.93 0.59 4.57
C CYS A 77 -3.63 -0.09 5.91
N LYS A 78 -3.66 -1.42 5.91
CA LYS A 78 -3.24 -2.24 7.05
C LYS A 78 -2.37 -3.38 6.57
N TYR A 79 -1.29 -3.60 7.29
CA TYR A 79 -0.44 -4.77 7.11
C TYR A 79 -1.02 -5.95 7.89
N LEU A 80 -1.18 -7.05 7.18
CA LEU A 80 -1.42 -8.38 7.71
C LEU A 80 -0.14 -9.20 7.48
N ASP A 81 -0.03 -10.38 8.07
CA ASP A 81 1.21 -11.17 8.10
C ASP A 81 1.94 -11.23 6.75
N ASN A 82 1.22 -11.61 5.69
CA ASN A 82 1.75 -11.83 4.34
C ASN A 82 1.05 -10.98 3.25
N ARG A 83 0.28 -9.95 3.63
CA ARG A 83 -0.49 -9.14 2.68
C ARG A 83 -0.72 -7.74 3.20
N VAL A 84 -0.88 -6.80 2.28
CA VAL A 84 -1.43 -5.48 2.58
C VAL A 84 -2.91 -5.45 2.20
N ARG A 85 -3.74 -4.90 3.08
CA ARG A 85 -5.13 -4.58 2.78
C ARG A 85 -5.23 -3.07 2.60
N VAL A 86 -5.69 -2.65 1.42
CA VAL A 86 -5.99 -1.25 1.11
C VAL A 86 -7.49 -1.10 1.05
N GLU A 87 -8.01 -0.11 1.76
CA GLU A 87 -9.41 0.29 1.70
C GLU A 87 -9.46 1.68 1.10
N ALA A 88 -10.26 1.85 0.04
CA ALA A 88 -10.41 3.11 -0.66
C ALA A 88 -11.90 3.45 -0.78
N VAL A 89 -12.24 4.68 -0.43
CA VAL A 89 -13.56 5.28 -0.64
C VAL A 89 -13.39 6.30 -1.76
N ILE A 90 -14.15 6.13 -2.84
CA ILE A 90 -14.04 6.95 -4.05
C ILE A 90 -15.35 7.70 -4.23
N ASP A 91 -15.29 9.03 -4.12
CA ASP A 91 -16.46 9.88 -4.30
C ASP A 91 -16.61 10.23 -5.78
N ILE A 92 -17.61 9.63 -6.43
CA ILE A 92 -17.93 9.86 -7.83
C ILE A 92 -19.25 10.62 -7.91
N VAL A 93 -19.22 11.80 -8.52
CA VAL A 93 -20.43 12.56 -8.85
C VAL A 93 -20.72 12.45 -10.35
N ALA A 94 -22.00 12.31 -10.69
CA ALA A 94 -22.46 12.36 -12.07
C ALA A 94 -23.52 13.45 -12.24
N GLN A 95 -23.34 14.30 -13.25
CA GLN A 95 -24.27 15.34 -13.64
C GLN A 95 -25.04 14.90 -14.89
N LYS A 96 -26.37 14.98 -14.81
CA LYS A 96 -27.26 14.68 -15.94
C LYS A 96 -27.06 15.72 -17.05
N GLY A 97 -26.88 15.25 -18.28
CA GLY A 97 -26.77 16.09 -19.47
C GLY A 97 -28.08 16.19 -20.27
N PRO A 98 -28.14 17.08 -21.29
CA PRO A 98 -29.35 17.33 -22.07
C PRO A 98 -29.86 16.11 -22.86
N ALA A 99 -28.96 15.19 -23.26
CA ALA A 99 -29.31 13.99 -24.01
C ALA A 99 -29.61 12.76 -23.14
N ALA A 100 -29.64 12.90 -21.80
CA ALA A 100 -30.00 11.80 -20.91
C ALA A 100 -31.48 11.43 -21.04
N LYS A 101 -31.73 10.19 -21.47
CA LYS A 101 -33.07 9.61 -21.55
C LYS A 101 -33.56 9.09 -20.20
N ASP A 102 -32.64 8.58 -19.39
CA ASP A 102 -32.93 7.94 -18.11
C ASP A 102 -32.62 8.86 -16.92
N VAL A 103 -33.09 8.44 -15.75
CA VAL A 103 -32.76 9.09 -14.46
C VAL A 103 -31.47 8.50 -13.87
N ALA A 104 -31.10 7.28 -14.27
CA ALA A 104 -29.89 6.60 -13.84
C ALA A 104 -28.85 6.52 -14.98
N ALA A 105 -27.57 6.52 -14.63
CA ALA A 105 -26.46 6.36 -15.56
C ALA A 105 -25.49 5.29 -15.04
N GLN A 106 -24.94 4.48 -15.94
CA GLN A 106 -23.85 3.57 -15.61
C GLN A 106 -22.52 4.32 -15.73
N VAL A 107 -21.84 4.53 -14.60
CA VAL A 107 -20.54 5.23 -14.54
C VAL A 107 -19.44 4.20 -14.27
N PRO A 108 -18.75 3.69 -15.32
CA PRO A 108 -17.68 2.73 -15.12
C PRO A 108 -16.46 3.40 -14.49
N PHE A 109 -15.82 2.70 -13.57
CA PHE A 109 -14.52 3.05 -13.00
C PHE A 109 -13.62 1.80 -13.04
N PHE A 110 -12.32 2.01 -12.85
CA PHE A 110 -11.35 0.93 -12.76
C PHE A 110 -10.33 1.24 -11.67
N ILE A 111 -9.69 0.18 -11.17
CA ILE A 111 -8.57 0.28 -10.24
C ILE A 111 -7.41 -0.45 -10.90
N ALA A 112 -6.26 0.20 -10.96
CA ALA A 112 -5.03 -0.37 -11.46
C ALA A 112 -4.00 -0.45 -10.33
N ILE A 113 -3.34 -1.60 -10.22
CA ILE A 113 -2.17 -1.78 -9.36
C ILE A 113 -0.96 -1.66 -10.28
N ILE A 114 -0.12 -0.67 -10.02
CA ILE A 114 1.12 -0.44 -10.76
C ILE A 114 2.30 -0.88 -9.91
N ASP A 115 3.25 -1.56 -10.53
CA ASP A 115 4.54 -1.86 -9.94
C ASP A 115 5.54 -0.81 -10.45
N ASN A 116 6.37 -0.28 -9.55
CA ASN A 116 7.32 0.80 -9.85
C ASN A 116 8.75 0.31 -9.64
#